data_AF-A0A814TDH0-F1
#
_entry.id   AF-A0A814TDH0-F1
#
_cell.length_a   1.000
_cell.length_b   1.000
_cell.length_c   1.000
_cell.angle_alpha   90.00
_cell.angle_beta   90.00
_cell.angle_gamma   90.00
#
_symmetry.space_group_name_H-M   'P 1'
#
loop_
_entity.id
_entity.type
_entity.pdbx_description
1 polymer ?
#
loop_
_entity_poly.entity_id
_entity_poly.type
_entity_poly.pdbx_seq_one_letter_code
_entity_poly.pdbx_strand_id
1 'polypeptide(L)'
;MGGAESTTIDNKTSSSELNHVSNEEVLFGAVETNNVSIVKNFKKDELRHLCQIRRRFPSEWSSPHEEAQTAYQRACLLGHRDIVQCMLNAGIEVAQKFSGGDSRSTMRGAFMFACQSRSMPTILALLDAGAPINKDGSCSLAYADSFLPNISITNLYDPRQAPWEFLYPI
;
A
#
# COMPACT_ATOMS: atom_id res chain seq x y z
N MET A 1 50.04 -17.32 46.41
CA MET A 1 49.69 -18.53 45.62
C MET A 1 48.39 -18.20 44.92
N GLY A 2 48.42 -17.71 43.69
CA GLY A 2 48.47 -18.48 42.43
C GLY A 2 47.20 -18.07 41.68
N GLY A 3 47.12 -17.91 40.37
CA GLY A 3 48.01 -18.08 39.22
C GLY A 3 47.18 -17.57 38.04
N ALA A 4 47.84 -17.03 37.02
CA ALA A 4 47.22 -16.52 35.81
C ALA A 4 46.54 -17.62 34.99
N GLU A 5 45.53 -17.27 34.19
CA GLU A 5 45.31 -17.89 32.88
C GLU A 5 44.60 -16.91 31.93
N SER A 6 45.33 -16.63 30.84
CA SER A 6 44.93 -15.86 29.67
C SER A 6 44.09 -16.76 28.75
N THR A 7 42.99 -16.27 28.21
CA THR A 7 42.46 -16.79 26.94
C THR A 7 41.91 -15.64 26.09
N THR A 8 42.71 -15.31 25.07
CA THR A 8 42.31 -14.60 23.87
C THR A 8 41.10 -15.29 23.25
N ILE A 9 40.03 -14.53 22.98
CA ILE A 9 39.00 -14.94 22.03
C ILE A 9 39.04 -13.94 20.88
N ASP A 10 39.81 -14.32 19.86
CA ASP A 10 39.77 -13.73 18.53
C ASP A 10 38.42 -14.07 17.89
N ASN A 11 37.38 -13.29 18.16
CA ASN A 11 36.22 -13.27 17.26
C ASN A 11 36.45 -12.21 16.20
N LYS A 12 37.23 -12.64 15.22
CA LYS A 12 37.23 -12.17 13.84
C LYS A 12 35.81 -12.32 13.29
N THR A 13 34.92 -11.39 13.62
CA THR A 13 33.66 -11.25 12.89
C THR A 13 34.00 -10.65 11.55
N SER A 14 34.19 -11.58 10.60
CA SER A 14 34.39 -11.37 9.18
C SER A 14 33.58 -10.20 8.65
N SER A 15 34.31 -9.24 8.09
CA SER A 15 33.83 -8.18 7.22
C SER A 15 33.04 -8.79 6.04
N SER A 16 31.75 -9.09 6.24
CA SER A 16 30.84 -9.55 5.18
C SER A 16 29.34 -9.32 5.43
N GLU A 17 28.94 -8.59 6.48
CA GLU A 17 27.57 -8.03 6.57
C GLU A 17 27.48 -6.76 5.73
N LEU A 18 27.67 -6.89 4.42
CA LEU A 18 27.10 -5.93 3.49
C LEU A 18 25.59 -6.17 3.54
N ASN A 19 24.90 -5.32 4.32
CA ASN A 19 23.46 -5.19 4.39
C ASN A 19 22.85 -5.21 2.98
N HIS A 20 22.46 -6.38 2.49
CA HIS A 20 21.68 -6.49 1.27
C HIS A 20 20.27 -6.07 1.64
N VAL A 21 20.00 -4.77 1.59
CA VAL A 21 18.66 -4.22 1.78
C VAL A 21 17.75 -4.94 0.79
N SER A 22 16.72 -5.63 1.29
CA SER A 22 15.81 -6.39 0.43
C SER A 22 15.07 -5.42 -0.50
N ASN A 23 14.72 -5.87 -1.71
CA ASN A 23 13.96 -5.05 -2.66
C ASN A 23 12.59 -4.64 -2.10
N GLU A 24 12.04 -5.43 -1.18
CA GLU A 24 10.87 -5.05 -0.38
C GLU A 24 11.14 -3.82 0.48
N GLU A 25 12.23 -3.80 1.25
CA GLU A 25 12.59 -2.66 2.11
C GLU A 25 12.88 -1.41 1.27
N VAL A 26 13.55 -1.58 0.13
CA VAL A 26 13.78 -0.49 -0.83
C VAL A 26 12.45 0.06 -1.35
N LEU A 27 11.51 -0.81 -1.71
CA LEU A 27 10.20 -0.40 -2.23
C LEU A 27 9.38 0.34 -1.18
N PHE A 28 9.24 -0.21 0.03
CA PHE A 28 8.50 0.44 1.11
C PHE A 28 9.15 1.76 1.52
N GLY A 29 10.49 1.82 1.64
CA GLY A 29 11.20 3.07 1.91
C GLY A 29 10.99 4.12 0.82
N ALA A 30 10.99 3.72 -0.45
CA ALA A 30 10.69 4.61 -1.57
C ALA A 30 9.25 5.13 -1.53
N VAL A 31 8.28 4.29 -1.12
CA VAL A 31 6.89 4.71 -0.92
C VAL A 31 6.78 5.71 0.21
N GLU A 32 7.34 5.44 1.39
CA GLU A 32 7.27 6.35 2.55
C GLU A 32 7.91 7.72 2.27
N THR A 33 9.01 7.73 1.49
CA THR A 33 9.74 8.96 1.16
C THR A 33 9.26 9.66 -0.12
N ASN A 34 8.20 9.14 -0.75
CA ASN A 34 7.68 9.59 -2.05
C ASN A 34 8.75 9.61 -3.17
N ASN A 35 9.69 8.66 -3.16
CA ASN A 35 10.76 8.58 -4.15
C ASN A 35 10.32 7.79 -5.39
N VAL A 36 9.66 8.49 -6.31
CA VAL A 36 9.15 7.93 -7.58
C VAL A 36 10.26 7.33 -8.44
N SER A 37 11.46 7.90 -8.44
CA SER A 37 12.59 7.46 -9.27
C SER A 37 13.01 6.03 -8.93
N ILE A 38 13.05 5.68 -7.64
CA ILE A 38 13.37 4.31 -7.20
C ILE A 38 12.28 3.34 -7.66
N VAL A 39 11.01 3.72 -7.50
CA VAL A 39 9.87 2.87 -7.92
C VAL A 39 9.91 2.59 -9.43
N LYS A 40 10.26 3.58 -10.25
CA LYS A 40 10.39 3.44 -11.71
C LYS A 40 11.54 2.54 -12.15
N ASN A 41 12.56 2.35 -11.31
CA ASN A 41 13.72 1.52 -11.64
C ASN A 41 13.44 0.02 -11.50
N PHE A 42 12.37 -0.38 -10.80
CA PHE A 42 11.97 -1.78 -10.71
C PHE A 42 11.42 -2.28 -12.05
N LYS A 43 11.72 -3.54 -12.38
CA LYS A 43 11.07 -4.22 -13.52
C LYS A 43 9.58 -4.38 -13.23
N LYS A 44 8.71 -4.30 -14.25
CA LYS A 44 7.25 -4.39 -14.05
C LYS A 44 6.81 -5.66 -13.33
N ASP A 45 7.32 -6.82 -13.74
CA ASP A 45 6.97 -8.10 -13.13
C ASP A 45 7.44 -8.20 -11.68
N GLU A 46 8.62 -7.65 -11.39
CA GLU A 46 9.17 -7.57 -10.05
C GLU A 46 8.35 -6.64 -9.15
N LEU A 47 8.04 -5.43 -9.63
CA LEU A 47 7.20 -4.48 -8.92
C LEU A 47 5.81 -5.07 -8.63
N ARG A 48 5.22 -5.78 -9.60
CA ARG A 48 3.95 -6.48 -9.44
C ARG A 48 4.02 -7.54 -8.34
N HIS A 49 5.11 -8.30 -8.26
CA HIS A 49 5.31 -9.29 -7.21
C HIS A 49 5.54 -8.64 -5.84
N LEU A 50 6.42 -7.64 -5.76
CA LEU A 50 6.72 -6.91 -4.53
C LEU A 50 5.48 -6.23 -3.94
N CYS A 51 4.59 -5.70 -4.78
CA CYS A 51 3.33 -5.09 -4.34
C CYS A 51 2.29 -6.10 -3.81
N GLN A 52 2.55 -7.41 -3.86
CA GLN A 52 1.74 -8.43 -3.18
C GLN A 52 2.20 -8.66 -1.73
N ILE A 53 3.41 -8.23 -1.40
CA ILE A 53 3.99 -8.38 -0.07
C ILE A 53 3.37 -7.35 0.87
N ARG A 54 3.14 -7.76 2.11
CA ARG A 54 2.55 -6.91 3.15
C ARG A 54 3.54 -6.62 4.25
N ARG A 55 3.57 -5.37 4.67
CA ARG A 55 4.30 -4.90 5.84
C ARG A 55 3.32 -4.38 6.87
N ARG A 56 3.63 -4.59 8.14
CA ARG A 56 2.83 -4.07 9.25
C ARG A 56 3.21 -2.60 9.50
N PHE A 57 2.18 -1.76 9.58
CA PHE A 57 2.28 -0.36 9.95
C PHE A 57 1.40 -0.10 11.17
N PRO A 58 1.72 0.86 12.03
CA PRO A 58 0.78 1.33 13.05
C PRO A 58 -0.53 1.74 12.38
N SER A 59 -1.66 1.19 12.82
CA SER A 59 -2.96 1.57 12.27
C SER A 59 -3.28 3.00 12.66
N GLU A 60 -3.62 3.83 11.68
CA GLU A 60 -4.16 5.16 11.94
C GLU A 60 -5.60 5.13 12.49
N TRP A 61 -6.28 3.98 12.40
CA TRP A 61 -7.70 3.83 12.72
C TRP A 61 -7.97 3.09 14.02
N SER A 62 -7.33 1.93 14.14
CA SER A 62 -7.65 0.93 15.16
C SER A 62 -6.49 0.86 16.12
N SER A 63 -6.26 1.94 16.87
CA SER A 63 -5.42 1.84 18.07
C SER A 63 -6.00 0.74 18.97
N PRO A 64 -5.20 -0.26 19.40
CA PRO A 64 -3.73 -0.31 19.42
C PRO A 64 -3.10 -1.29 18.39
N HIS A 65 -3.79 -1.66 17.32
CA HIS A 65 -3.34 -2.72 16.41
C HIS A 65 -2.54 -2.19 15.22
N GLU A 66 -1.49 -2.92 14.84
CA GLU A 66 -0.83 -2.74 13.53
C GLU A 66 -1.77 -3.22 12.41
N GLU A 67 -1.77 -2.52 11.29
CA GLU A 67 -2.43 -2.94 10.06
C GLU A 67 -1.40 -3.40 9.02
N ALA A 68 -1.65 -4.55 8.40
CA ALA A 68 -0.83 -5.05 7.32
C ALA A 68 -1.25 -4.38 6.00
N GLN A 69 -0.34 -3.62 5.38
CA GLN A 69 -0.55 -2.91 4.12
C GLN A 69 0.44 -3.40 3.07
N THR A 70 0.01 -3.47 1.81
CA THR A 70 0.96 -3.56 0.67
C THR A 70 1.60 -2.21 0.38
N ALA A 71 2.71 -2.21 -0.35
CA ALA A 71 3.34 -0.98 -0.83
C ALA A 71 2.36 -0.11 -1.66
N TYR A 72 1.46 -0.73 -2.40
CA TYR A 72 0.43 -0.05 -3.18
C TYR A 72 -0.64 0.60 -2.30
N GLN A 73 -1.17 -0.12 -1.31
CA GLN A 73 -2.12 0.42 -0.35
C GLN A 73 -1.51 1.58 0.44
N ARG A 74 -0.24 1.44 0.85
CA ARG A 74 0.50 2.47 1.56
C ARG A 74 0.69 3.73 0.71
N ALA A 75 1.07 3.59 -0.56
CA ALA A 75 1.16 4.71 -1.50
C ALA A 75 -0.19 5.44 -1.69
N CYS A 76 -1.30 4.69 -1.68
CA CYS A 76 -2.64 5.28 -1.72
C CYS A 76 -2.97 6.04 -0.43
N LEU A 77 -2.64 5.48 0.74
CA LEU A 77 -2.85 6.12 2.04
C LEU A 77 -2.05 7.43 2.17
N LEU A 78 -0.83 7.45 1.66
CA LEU A 78 0.02 8.63 1.67
C LEU A 78 -0.34 9.63 0.57
N GLY A 79 -1.23 9.27 -0.36
CA GLY A 79 -1.65 10.14 -1.47
C GLY A 79 -0.57 10.37 -2.52
N HIS A 80 0.37 9.44 -2.67
CA HIS A 80 1.49 9.52 -3.61
C HIS A 80 1.07 9.11 -5.03
N ARG A 81 0.26 9.96 -5.68
CA ARG A 81 -0.32 9.72 -7.02
C ARG A 81 0.68 9.14 -8.03
N ASP A 82 1.87 9.72 -8.16
CA ASP A 82 2.81 9.32 -9.21
C ASP A 82 3.37 7.90 -8.97
N ILE A 83 3.55 7.52 -7.71
CA ILE A 83 3.91 6.15 -7.32
C ILE A 83 2.74 5.21 -7.61
N VAL A 84 1.51 5.60 -7.24
CA VAL A 84 0.28 4.84 -7.53
C VAL A 84 0.16 4.59 -9.03
N GLN A 85 0.40 5.60 -9.88
CA GLN A 85 0.36 5.46 -11.32
C GLN A 85 1.46 4.52 -11.85
N CYS A 86 2.67 4.58 -11.30
CA CYS A 86 3.74 3.65 -11.68
C CYS A 86 3.35 2.20 -11.36
N MET A 87 2.75 1.97 -10.19
CA MET A 87 2.27 0.66 -9.77
C MET A 87 1.11 0.16 -10.65
N LEU A 88 0.13 1.01 -10.97
CA LEU A 88 -0.95 0.68 -11.90
C LEU A 88 -0.41 0.30 -13.30
N ASN A 89 0.55 1.07 -13.82
CA ASN A 89 1.20 0.82 -15.11
C ASN A 89 2.03 -0.48 -15.16
N ALA A 90 2.35 -1.04 -13.99
CA ALA A 90 2.98 -2.35 -13.85
C ALA A 90 1.96 -3.51 -13.86
N GLY A 91 0.66 -3.24 -14.04
CA GLY A 91 -0.39 -4.26 -14.12
C GLY A 91 -0.83 -4.77 -12.75
N ILE A 92 -0.68 -3.94 -11.72
CA ILE A 92 -1.20 -4.23 -10.38
C ILE A 92 -2.72 -4.11 -10.41
N GLU A 93 -3.41 -5.07 -9.79
CA GLU A 93 -4.86 -5.04 -9.70
C GLU A 93 -5.32 -3.85 -8.85
N VAL A 94 -6.19 -3.01 -9.40
CA VAL A 94 -6.70 -1.81 -8.73
C VAL A 94 -7.51 -2.16 -7.49
N ALA A 95 -8.27 -3.24 -7.59
CA ALA A 95 -9.17 -3.74 -6.57
C ALA A 95 -8.51 -4.76 -5.64
N GLN A 96 -7.23 -4.57 -5.26
CA GLN A 96 -6.56 -5.43 -4.28
C GLN A 96 -7.35 -5.50 -2.96
N LYS A 97 -8.22 -6.51 -2.87
CA LYS A 97 -9.02 -6.83 -1.69
C LYS A 97 -8.21 -7.83 -0.89
N PHE A 98 -7.50 -7.30 0.10
CA PHE A 98 -6.73 -8.12 1.00
C PHE A 98 -7.42 -8.17 2.35
N SER A 99 -7.59 -9.39 2.89
CA SER A 99 -8.08 -9.63 4.24
C SER A 99 -7.15 -8.92 5.23
N GLY A 100 -7.61 -7.83 5.84
CA GLY A 100 -6.81 -7.02 6.75
C GLY A 100 -6.57 -7.73 8.07
N GLY A 101 -5.46 -8.46 8.21
CA GLY A 101 -5.00 -9.04 9.49
C GLY A 101 -6.04 -9.90 10.23
N ASP A 102 -5.74 -10.25 11.49
CA ASP A 102 -6.60 -11.10 12.34
C ASP A 102 -7.98 -10.49 12.65
N SER A 103 -8.21 -9.23 12.27
CA SER A 103 -9.51 -8.57 12.39
C SER A 103 -10.30 -8.71 11.10
N ARG A 104 -11.32 -9.57 11.13
CA ARG A 104 -12.35 -9.71 10.08
C ARG A 104 -13.06 -8.40 9.71
N SER A 105 -12.83 -7.29 10.42
CA SER A 105 -13.62 -6.06 10.32
C SER A 105 -13.22 -5.08 9.22
N THR A 106 -12.06 -5.18 8.57
CA THR A 106 -11.67 -4.15 7.60
C THR A 106 -10.94 -4.72 6.38
N MET A 107 -11.71 -5.28 5.45
CA MET A 107 -11.28 -5.47 4.07
C MET A 107 -11.19 -4.07 3.41
N ARG A 108 -10.06 -3.37 3.59
CA ARG A 108 -9.84 -2.04 3.01
C ARG A 108 -9.10 -2.17 1.68
N GLY A 109 -9.77 -1.81 0.59
CA GLY A 109 -9.15 -1.69 -0.74
C GLY A 109 -8.31 -0.41 -0.86
N ALA A 110 -7.49 -0.32 -1.91
CA ALA A 110 -6.64 0.85 -2.20
C ALA A 110 -7.44 2.16 -2.29
N PHE A 111 -8.66 2.12 -2.82
CA PHE A 111 -9.56 3.28 -2.89
C PHE A 111 -9.86 3.89 -1.53
N MET A 112 -10.08 3.06 -0.50
CA MET A 112 -10.38 3.54 0.86
C MET A 112 -9.19 4.26 1.49
N PHE A 113 -7.99 3.74 1.28
CA PHE A 113 -6.76 4.39 1.70
C PHE A 113 -6.56 5.73 0.96
N ALA A 114 -6.86 5.79 -0.33
CA ALA A 114 -6.81 7.06 -1.08
C ALA A 114 -7.83 8.08 -0.56
N CYS A 115 -9.06 7.68 -0.23
CA CYS A 115 -10.05 8.59 0.39
C CYS A 115 -9.56 9.13 1.73
N GLN A 116 -8.93 8.29 2.55
CA GLN A 116 -8.33 8.72 3.83
C GLN A 116 -7.19 9.71 3.63
N SER A 117 -6.35 9.53 2.60
CA SER A 117 -5.29 10.48 2.27
C SER A 117 -5.82 11.88 1.96
N ARG A 118 -7.11 12.00 1.58
CA ARG A 118 -7.76 13.21 1.05
C ARG A 118 -7.05 13.77 -0.20
N SER A 119 -6.21 12.96 -0.85
CA SER A 119 -5.51 13.31 -2.09
C SER A 119 -6.44 13.08 -3.28
N MET A 120 -7.16 14.14 -3.68
CA MET A 120 -8.00 14.11 -4.88
C MET A 120 -7.28 13.59 -6.13
N PRO A 121 -6.02 13.97 -6.41
CA PRO A 121 -5.32 13.42 -7.58
C PRO A 121 -5.11 11.91 -7.50
N THR A 122 -4.94 11.34 -6.31
CA THR A 122 -4.80 9.89 -6.12
C THR A 122 -6.14 9.19 -6.23
N ILE A 123 -7.20 9.75 -5.65
CA ILE A 123 -8.56 9.23 -5.73
C ILE A 123 -9.00 9.16 -7.19
N LEU A 124 -8.81 10.24 -7.96
CA LEU A 124 -9.13 10.28 -9.39
C LEU A 124 -8.31 9.26 -10.18
N ALA A 125 -7.00 9.11 -9.90
CA ALA A 125 -6.18 8.11 -10.58
C ALA A 125 -6.69 6.66 -10.37
N LEU A 126 -7.21 6.35 -9.18
CA LEU A 126 -7.83 5.04 -8.92
C LEU A 126 -9.17 4.87 -9.63
N LEU A 127 -9.98 5.92 -9.68
CA LEU A 127 -11.27 5.94 -10.39
C LEU A 127 -11.07 5.75 -11.90
N ASP A 128 -10.12 6.48 -12.48
CA ASP A 128 -9.73 6.37 -13.89
C ASP A 128 -9.20 4.96 -14.22
N ALA A 129 -8.52 4.33 -13.25
CA ALA A 129 -8.05 2.95 -13.37
C ALA A 129 -9.18 1.91 -13.19
N GLY A 130 -10.41 2.33 -12.90
CA GLY A 130 -11.57 1.46 -12.75
C GLY A 130 -11.72 0.84 -11.36
N ALA A 131 -11.25 1.52 -10.30
CA ALA A 131 -11.46 1.08 -8.93
C ALA A 131 -12.97 0.85 -8.67
N PRO A 132 -13.36 -0.34 -8.16
CA PRO A 132 -14.76 -0.63 -7.92
C PRO A 132 -15.25 0.23 -6.75
N ILE A 133 -16.34 0.93 -7.01
CA ILE A 133 -17.03 1.73 -6.01
C ILE A 133 -18.29 0.97 -5.60
N ASN A 134 -18.31 0.44 -4.37
CA ASN A 134 -19.53 -0.14 -3.84
C ASN A 134 -20.45 0.97 -3.30
N LYS A 135 -21.76 0.76 -3.36
CA LYS A 135 -22.74 1.63 -2.69
C LYS A 135 -22.92 1.24 -1.22
N ASP A 136 -22.61 -0.01 -0.86
CA ASP A 136 -22.85 -0.58 0.47
C ASP A 136 -21.58 -1.13 1.14
N GLY A 137 -21.55 -1.06 2.48
CA GLY A 137 -20.47 -1.62 3.32
C GLY A 137 -19.34 -0.64 3.65
N SER A 138 -18.27 -1.14 4.26
CA SER A 138 -17.07 -0.38 4.65
C SER A 138 -16.21 0.09 3.47
N CYS A 139 -16.58 -0.27 2.24
CA CYS A 139 -16.01 0.24 0.99
C CYS A 139 -17.02 1.13 0.21
N SER A 140 -18.03 1.68 0.90
CA SER A 140 -19.10 2.45 0.26
C SER A 140 -18.70 3.88 -0.10
N LEU A 141 -19.33 4.44 -1.13
CA LEU A 141 -19.32 5.88 -1.42
C LEU A 141 -19.66 6.73 -0.20
N ALA A 142 -20.68 6.33 0.55
CA ALA A 142 -21.10 7.04 1.75
C ALA A 142 -19.96 7.15 2.78
N TYR A 143 -19.13 6.12 2.88
CA TYR A 143 -17.95 6.16 3.74
C TYR A 143 -16.85 7.05 3.16
N ALA A 144 -16.62 7.02 1.85
CA ALA A 144 -15.67 7.92 1.18
C ALA A 144 -16.07 9.41 1.30
N ASP A 145 -17.36 9.73 1.16
CA ASP A 145 -17.91 11.08 1.32
C ASP A 145 -17.67 11.64 2.73
N SER A 146 -17.61 10.78 3.76
CA SER A 146 -17.26 11.23 5.12
C SER A 146 -15.84 11.80 5.23
N PHE A 147 -14.92 11.40 4.35
CA PHE A 147 -13.57 11.95 4.26
C PHE A 147 -13.50 13.19 3.37
N LEU A 148 -14.50 13.38 2.50
CA LEU A 148 -14.56 14.43 1.50
C LEU A 148 -15.91 15.19 1.59
N PRO A 149 -16.23 15.86 2.71
CA PRO A 149 -17.57 16.38 2.98
C PRO A 149 -18.08 17.44 1.98
N ASN A 150 -17.19 18.00 1.15
CA ASN A 150 -17.51 19.02 0.15
C ASN A 150 -17.34 18.51 -1.30
N ILE A 151 -17.08 17.21 -1.49
CA ILE A 151 -16.82 16.62 -2.80
C ILE A 151 -17.71 15.39 -2.94
N SER A 152 -18.67 15.47 -3.85
CA SER A 152 -19.49 14.32 -4.21
C SER A 152 -18.73 13.48 -5.22
N ILE A 153 -18.17 12.35 -4.79
CA ILE A 153 -17.46 11.42 -5.70
C ILE A 153 -18.40 10.90 -6.79
N THR A 154 -19.68 10.71 -6.47
CA THR A 154 -20.73 10.33 -7.44
C THR A 154 -20.94 11.35 -8.55
N ASN A 155 -20.66 12.63 -8.32
CA ASN A 155 -20.71 13.66 -9.36
C ASN A 155 -19.43 13.69 -10.22
N LEU A 156 -18.32 13.17 -9.71
CA LEU A 156 -17.03 13.08 -10.41
C LEU A 156 -16.87 11.79 -11.21
N TYR A 157 -17.70 10.78 -10.93
CA TYR A 157 -17.62 9.45 -11.53
C TYR A 157 -19.01 8.89 -11.80
N ASP A 158 -19.37 8.69 -13.08
CA ASP A 158 -20.62 8.02 -13.47
C ASP A 158 -20.43 6.49 -13.42
N PRO A 159 -21.01 5.78 -12.44
CA PRO A 159 -20.86 4.33 -12.34
C PRO A 159 -21.42 3.57 -13.55
N ARG A 160 -22.29 4.19 -14.38
CA ARG A 160 -22.79 3.58 -15.63
C ARG A 160 -21.76 3.56 -16.76
N GLN A 161 -20.65 4.29 -16.59
CA GLN A 161 -19.52 4.27 -17.53
C GLN A 161 -18.38 3.38 -17.01
N ALA A 162 -18.56 2.76 -15.85
CA ALA A 162 -17.51 2.00 -15.22
C ALA A 162 -17.42 0.56 -15.78
N PRO A 163 -16.22 0.07 -16.13
CA PRO A 163 -16.06 -1.24 -16.76
C PRO A 163 -16.32 -2.44 -15.82
N TRP A 164 -16.58 -2.22 -14.53
CA TRP A 164 -16.71 -3.30 -13.54
C TRP A 164 -18.08 -4.01 -13.57
N GLU A 165 -19.10 -3.49 -14.26
CA GLU A 165 -20.37 -4.22 -14.48
C GLU A 165 -20.12 -5.57 -15.19
N PHE A 166 -19.00 -5.72 -15.90
CA PHE A 166 -18.59 -6.98 -16.54
C PHE A 166 -17.89 -7.97 -15.60
N LEU A 167 -17.42 -7.55 -14.42
CA LEU A 167 -16.64 -8.41 -13.52
C LEU A 167 -17.49 -9.15 -12.49
N TYR A 168 -18.70 -8.64 -12.18
CA TYR A 168 -19.64 -9.27 -11.26
C TYR A 168 -21.09 -9.06 -11.73
N PRO A 169 -21.61 -9.88 -12.65
CA PRO A 169 -23.03 -9.87 -12.96
C PRO A 169 -23.82 -10.34 -11.72
N ILE A 170 -24.87 -9.58 -11.39
CA ILE A 170 -25.92 -9.95 -10.43
C ILE A 170 -26.66 -11.22 -10.85
#